data_AF-A0A7J6QPK2-F1
#
_entry.id   AF-A0A7J6QPK2-F1
#
_cell.length_a   1.000
_cell.length_b   1.000
_cell.length_c   1.000
_cell.angle_alpha   90.00
_cell.angle_beta   90.00
_cell.angle_gamma   90.00
#
_symmetry.space_group_name_H-M   'P 1'
#
loop_
_entity.id
_entity.type
_entity.pdbx_description
1 polymer ?
#
loop_
_entity_poly.entity_id
_entity_poly.type
_entity_poly.pdbx_seq_one_letter_code
_entity_poly.pdbx_strand_id
1 'polypeptide(L)'
;MSKLSIRVEAHRCTCRGQLVYDINGEDVHCITSLLESDLVCRLVETLHGSASGPASQLSEFVELAVSDVQKGTALKYCEALGECLPFQGDQRGYCAALLPFCPDVGKKFPSYQQYFWEICCPRPGPTRRPHLYADKMYRQLSPEGRQLYQELVNKYVARGHWQPISKPHTDAAAEVFLTGSPSKGRLVCDFRCLNSTLPRSSTSGILIPVLMCCLRLLRPAVLVVADCHSAFYMLRHCNHEGCLNEVELHTGDGRYYSSKCVCFGVLHGPESLECSLGRQIEKVLEEPPETVEAGGIAKFVDDLTLAFSVADAARCPAVVATIIYFLGLCGFLCSLKKFAVIVQAAVADLLGALSEFVLPEGSMLGVRVTFDDDYLCFRCDQADRLKEAQAILEDSSWSKSQVYAACGAVGYDPLALH
;
A
#
# COMPACT_ATOMS: atom_id res chain seq x y z
N MET A 1 -12.89 33.13 -35.45
CA MET A 1 -13.17 33.49 -34.04
C MET A 1 -14.22 32.54 -33.54
N SER A 2 -13.81 31.54 -32.75
CA SER A 2 -14.71 30.56 -32.13
C SER A 2 -15.48 31.23 -30.99
N LYS A 3 -16.80 30.96 -30.91
CA LYS A 3 -17.69 31.57 -29.91
C LYS A 3 -18.07 30.48 -28.90
N LEU A 4 -17.61 30.62 -27.67
CA LEU A 4 -17.97 29.73 -26.57
C LEU A 4 -19.31 30.19 -25.97
N SER A 5 -20.29 29.29 -25.88
CA SER A 5 -21.54 29.57 -25.15
C SER A 5 -21.89 28.39 -24.26
N ILE A 6 -22.22 28.69 -22.99
CA ILE A 6 -22.58 27.70 -21.98
C ILE A 6 -24.11 27.76 -21.82
N ARG A 7 -24.79 26.62 -21.99
CA ARG A 7 -26.19 26.44 -21.62
C ARG A 7 -26.29 25.49 -20.43
N VAL A 8 -26.99 25.94 -19.41
CA VAL A 8 -27.27 25.17 -18.19
C VAL A 8 -28.77 24.93 -18.13
N GLU A 9 -29.18 23.67 -18.18
CA GLU A 9 -30.57 23.28 -17.93
C GLU A 9 -30.67 22.53 -16.61
N ALA A 10 -31.50 23.04 -15.70
CA ALA A 10 -31.71 22.47 -14.39
C ALA A 10 -32.88 21.49 -14.41
N HIS A 11 -32.64 20.24 -14.03
CA HIS A 11 -33.69 19.27 -13.73
C HIS A 11 -33.57 18.73 -12.31
N ARG A 12 -34.73 18.44 -11.71
CA ARG A 12 -35.03 18.48 -10.26
C ARG A 12 -34.17 17.60 -9.33
N CYS A 13 -33.21 16.81 -9.80
CA CYS A 13 -32.26 16.09 -8.93
C CYS A 13 -30.81 15.99 -9.44
N THR A 14 -30.45 16.58 -10.58
CA THR A 14 -29.03 16.71 -11.02
C THR A 14 -28.87 17.93 -11.93
N CYS A 15 -27.79 18.70 -11.74
CA CYS A 15 -27.38 19.74 -12.68
C CYS A 15 -26.54 19.09 -13.79
N ARG A 16 -26.98 19.18 -15.05
CA ARG A 16 -26.18 18.76 -16.21
C ARG A 16 -25.85 20.00 -17.03
N GLY A 17 -24.57 20.36 -17.09
CA GLY A 17 -24.06 21.36 -18.03
C GLY A 17 -23.63 20.67 -19.33
N GLN A 18 -24.05 21.20 -20.47
CA GLN A 18 -23.51 20.80 -21.78
C GLN A 18 -22.57 21.91 -22.27
N LEU A 19 -21.32 21.54 -22.55
CA LEU A 19 -20.39 22.37 -23.30
C LEU A 19 -20.50 21.99 -24.78
N VAL A 20 -21.01 22.92 -25.59
CA VAL A 20 -21.13 22.75 -27.03
C VAL A 20 -19.99 23.52 -27.69
N TYR A 21 -19.16 22.81 -28.44
CA TYR A 21 -18.11 23.40 -29.27
C TYR A 21 -18.58 23.42 -30.73
N ASP A 22 -18.70 24.62 -31.29
CA ASP A 22 -18.87 24.82 -32.72
C ASP A 22 -17.49 25.00 -33.35
N ILE A 23 -17.04 23.98 -34.08
CA ILE A 23 -15.83 24.03 -34.90
C ILE A 23 -16.29 23.84 -36.35
N ASN A 24 -16.27 24.93 -37.12
CA ASN A 24 -16.62 24.97 -38.55
C ASN A 24 -18.08 24.61 -38.89
N GLY A 25 -19.04 24.86 -37.99
CA GLY A 25 -20.47 24.67 -38.24
C GLY A 25 -21.00 23.26 -37.96
N GLU A 26 -20.21 22.40 -37.32
CA GLU A 26 -20.65 21.08 -36.83
C GLU A 26 -20.59 21.02 -35.29
N ASP A 27 -21.71 20.64 -34.69
CA ASP A 27 -21.85 20.47 -33.24
C ASP A 27 -21.17 19.17 -32.79
N VAL A 28 -20.04 19.28 -32.06
CA VAL A 28 -19.39 18.13 -31.43
C VAL A 28 -19.92 17.98 -30.00
N HIS A 29 -20.70 16.93 -29.75
CA HIS A 29 -21.22 16.60 -28.42
C HIS A 29 -20.19 15.80 -27.62
N CYS A 30 -19.56 16.44 -26.64
CA CYS A 30 -18.75 15.74 -25.65
C CYS A 30 -19.60 15.49 -24.39
N ILE A 31 -19.83 14.23 -24.03
CA ILE A 31 -20.47 13.85 -22.76
C ILE A 31 -19.36 13.77 -21.71
N THR A 32 -19.21 14.82 -20.89
CA THR A 32 -18.39 14.76 -19.67
C THR A 32 -19.28 14.41 -18.48
N SER A 33 -19.06 13.24 -17.87
CA SER A 33 -19.66 12.87 -16.59
C SER A 33 -18.74 13.23 -15.41
N LEU A 34 -19.33 13.93 -14.43
CA LEU A 34 -18.99 14.03 -13.00
C LEU A 34 -17.54 14.38 -12.61
N LEU A 35 -17.28 15.68 -12.48
CA LEU A 35 -16.12 16.24 -11.79
C LEU A 35 -16.59 16.90 -10.49
N GLU A 36 -16.10 16.45 -9.33
CA GLU A 36 -16.25 17.19 -8.07
C GLU A 36 -14.86 17.59 -7.54
N SER A 37 -14.64 18.91 -7.42
CA SER A 37 -13.45 19.52 -6.80
C SER A 37 -13.30 19.22 -5.31
N ASP A 38 -14.39 18.78 -4.66
CA ASP A 38 -14.47 18.45 -3.23
C ASP A 38 -13.51 17.32 -2.83
N LEU A 39 -13.19 16.39 -3.74
CA LEU A 39 -12.36 15.22 -3.45
C LEU A 39 -10.90 15.60 -3.19
N VAL A 40 -10.41 16.55 -3.98
CA VAL A 40 -9.05 17.08 -3.88
C VAL A 40 -8.92 17.80 -2.54
N CYS A 41 -9.85 18.69 -2.22
CA CYS A 41 -9.90 19.40 -0.93
C CYS A 41 -9.98 18.45 0.29
N ARG A 42 -10.63 17.28 0.17
CA ARG A 42 -10.70 16.29 1.28
C ARG A 42 -9.47 15.40 1.43
N LEU A 43 -8.81 15.04 0.31
CA LEU A 43 -7.50 14.39 0.34
C LEU A 43 -6.47 15.32 1.00
N VAL A 44 -6.55 16.60 0.63
CA VAL A 44 -5.81 17.72 1.19
C VAL A 44 -6.05 17.86 2.69
N GLU A 45 -7.30 17.95 3.15
CA GLU A 45 -7.66 18.03 4.57
C GLU A 45 -7.18 16.81 5.38
N THR A 46 -7.15 15.62 4.78
CA THR A 46 -6.69 14.39 5.45
C THR A 46 -5.16 14.35 5.58
N LEU A 47 -4.43 14.80 4.56
CA LEU A 47 -2.98 15.00 4.64
C LEU A 47 -2.65 16.12 5.65
N HIS A 48 -3.47 17.17 5.72
CA HIS A 48 -3.34 18.31 6.63
C HIS A 48 -3.78 18.04 8.07
N GLY A 49 -4.30 16.86 8.40
CA GLY A 49 -4.91 16.53 9.71
C GLY A 49 -3.98 16.69 10.93
N SER A 50 -2.71 17.03 10.76
CA SER A 50 -1.85 17.56 11.82
C SER A 50 -0.68 18.38 11.23
N ALA A 51 -0.67 19.67 11.52
CA ALA A 51 0.46 20.61 11.47
C ALA A 51 0.75 21.35 10.14
N SER A 52 1.05 22.64 10.28
CA SER A 52 1.96 23.39 9.43
C SER A 52 3.27 22.60 9.26
N GLY A 53 3.53 22.05 8.07
CA GLY A 53 4.68 21.19 7.79
C GLY A 53 4.56 20.44 6.45
N PRO A 54 5.45 19.47 6.16
CA PRO A 54 5.56 18.80 4.84
C PRO A 54 4.27 18.17 4.30
N ALA A 55 3.30 17.87 5.18
CA ALA A 55 2.01 17.29 4.81
C ALA A 55 1.09 18.28 4.08
N SER A 56 1.16 19.58 4.41
CA SER A 56 0.38 20.62 3.72
C SER A 56 0.88 20.85 2.28
N GLN A 57 2.16 20.59 2.06
CA GLN A 57 2.85 20.85 0.80
C GLN A 57 2.77 19.65 -0.15
N LEU A 58 2.78 18.40 0.36
CA LEU A 58 2.44 17.23 -0.46
C LEU A 58 1.02 17.35 -1.01
N SER A 59 0.13 17.89 -0.20
CA SER A 59 -1.25 18.14 -0.55
C SER A 59 -1.40 19.17 -1.68
N GLU A 60 -0.72 20.32 -1.56
CA GLU A 60 -0.65 21.35 -2.62
C GLU A 60 0.04 20.82 -3.89
N PHE A 61 1.04 19.96 -3.74
CA PHE A 61 1.71 19.27 -4.85
C PHE A 61 0.79 18.31 -5.58
N VAL A 62 0.02 17.49 -4.85
CA VAL A 62 -0.99 16.62 -5.45
C VAL A 62 -2.07 17.48 -6.12
N GLU A 63 -2.48 18.60 -5.54
CA GLU A 63 -3.39 19.57 -6.17
C GLU A 63 -2.87 20.12 -7.51
N LEU A 64 -1.60 20.55 -7.55
CA LEU A 64 -0.94 21.13 -8.72
C LEU A 64 -0.66 20.11 -9.82
N ALA A 65 -0.20 18.91 -9.45
CA ALA A 65 0.05 17.84 -10.39
C ALA A 65 -1.26 17.29 -10.96
N VAL A 66 -2.27 17.09 -10.12
CA VAL A 66 -3.62 16.60 -10.50
C VAL A 66 -4.47 17.71 -11.15
N SER A 67 -3.84 18.68 -11.81
CA SER A 67 -4.48 19.56 -12.81
C SER A 67 -5.22 18.73 -13.87
N ASP A 68 -6.27 19.29 -14.49
CA ASP A 68 -7.33 18.58 -15.23
C ASP A 68 -6.87 17.57 -16.29
N VAL A 69 -5.66 17.73 -16.84
CA VAL A 69 -5.05 16.80 -17.81
C VAL A 69 -4.63 15.47 -17.16
N GLN A 70 -4.16 15.49 -15.92
CA GLN A 70 -3.73 14.28 -15.19
C GLN A 70 -4.92 13.58 -14.51
N LYS A 71 -5.94 14.34 -14.06
CA LYS A 71 -7.23 13.78 -13.59
C LYS A 71 -7.90 12.92 -14.66
N GLY A 72 -8.03 13.45 -15.87
CA GLY A 72 -8.60 12.73 -17.00
C GLY A 72 -7.82 11.46 -17.35
N THR A 73 -6.50 11.43 -17.09
CA THR A 73 -5.66 10.27 -17.33
C THR A 73 -5.81 9.21 -16.22
N ALA A 74 -5.76 9.61 -14.95
CA ALA A 74 -5.98 8.72 -13.81
C ALA A 74 -7.38 8.08 -13.82
N LEU A 75 -8.42 8.87 -14.14
CA LEU A 75 -9.78 8.35 -14.34
C LEU A 75 -9.88 7.43 -15.55
N LYS A 76 -9.23 7.75 -16.68
CA LYS A 76 -9.16 6.82 -17.83
C LYS A 76 -8.50 5.49 -17.47
N TYR A 77 -7.47 5.47 -16.62
CA TYR A 77 -6.95 4.21 -16.08
C TYR A 77 -8.04 3.52 -15.25
N CYS A 78 -8.66 4.19 -14.28
CA CYS A 78 -9.72 3.59 -13.47
C CYS A 78 -10.91 3.06 -14.30
N GLU A 79 -11.29 3.74 -15.39
CA GLU A 79 -12.38 3.37 -16.31
C GLU A 79 -11.98 2.25 -17.27
N ALA A 80 -10.77 2.27 -17.84
CA ALA A 80 -10.21 1.16 -18.60
C ALA A 80 -10.01 -0.11 -17.73
N LEU A 81 -9.93 0.07 -16.42
CA LEU A 81 -9.83 -0.99 -15.41
C LEU A 81 -11.19 -1.45 -14.85
N GLY A 82 -12.27 -0.70 -15.11
CA GLY A 82 -13.65 -1.06 -14.77
C GLY A 82 -14.20 -2.17 -15.68
N GLU A 83 -13.52 -2.47 -16.78
CA GLU A 83 -13.64 -3.77 -17.44
C GLU A 83 -13.00 -4.80 -16.53
N CYS A 84 -13.82 -5.49 -15.73
CA CYS A 84 -13.44 -6.69 -15.01
C CYS A 84 -12.44 -7.49 -15.84
N LEU A 85 -11.16 -7.47 -15.48
CA LEU A 85 -10.25 -8.48 -15.97
C LEU A 85 -10.55 -9.70 -15.10
N PRO A 86 -11.27 -10.72 -15.59
CA PRO A 86 -11.06 -12.04 -15.04
C PRO A 86 -9.60 -12.33 -15.35
N PHE A 87 -8.70 -12.04 -14.41
CA PHE A 87 -7.39 -12.61 -14.50
C PHE A 87 -7.59 -14.10 -14.29
N GLN A 88 -7.64 -14.85 -15.39
CA GLN A 88 -7.37 -16.28 -15.40
C GLN A 88 -5.89 -16.44 -15.08
N GLY A 89 -5.52 -16.16 -13.83
CA GLY A 89 -4.21 -16.50 -13.31
C GLY A 89 -4.08 -18.01 -13.37
N ASP A 90 -3.13 -18.47 -14.17
CA ASP A 90 -2.64 -19.84 -14.28
C ASP A 90 -3.09 -20.73 -13.13
N GLN A 91 -4.13 -21.56 -13.34
CA GLN A 91 -4.47 -22.78 -12.60
C GLN A 91 -4.39 -22.80 -11.04
N ARG A 92 -4.21 -21.67 -10.34
CA ARG A 92 -3.80 -21.62 -8.91
C ARG A 92 -4.78 -20.92 -7.97
N GLY A 93 -5.85 -20.31 -8.50
CA GLY A 93 -7.08 -20.02 -7.74
C GLY A 93 -7.20 -18.65 -7.05
N TYR A 94 -6.19 -17.78 -7.07
CA TYR A 94 -6.29 -16.42 -6.53
C TYR A 94 -6.57 -15.40 -7.65
N CYS A 95 -7.50 -14.47 -7.44
CA CYS A 95 -7.73 -13.35 -8.36
C CYS A 95 -8.10 -12.06 -7.61
N ALA A 96 -7.87 -10.92 -8.26
CA ALA A 96 -8.20 -9.59 -7.74
C ALA A 96 -9.10 -8.84 -8.74
N ALA A 97 -10.06 -8.08 -8.23
CA ALA A 97 -10.94 -7.21 -9.00
C ALA A 97 -11.02 -5.83 -8.36
N LEU A 98 -10.87 -4.78 -9.19
CA LEU A 98 -11.08 -3.40 -8.77
C LEU A 98 -12.56 -3.07 -8.92
N LEU A 99 -13.22 -2.68 -7.83
CA LEU A 99 -14.64 -2.36 -7.83
C LEU A 99 -14.87 -0.92 -7.38
N PRO A 100 -15.88 -0.23 -7.93
CA PRO A 100 -16.29 1.07 -7.43
C PRO A 100 -16.78 0.94 -5.99
N PHE A 101 -16.40 1.90 -5.16
CA PHE A 101 -16.78 1.97 -3.77
C PHE A 101 -18.26 2.33 -3.65
N CYS A 102 -19.06 1.42 -3.08
CA CYS A 102 -20.48 1.68 -2.81
C CYS A 102 -20.63 2.25 -1.39
N PRO A 103 -21.23 3.46 -1.20
CA PRO A 103 -21.39 4.11 0.10
C PRO A 103 -22.18 3.32 1.14
N ASP A 104 -22.98 2.34 0.71
CA ASP A 104 -23.77 1.46 1.60
C ASP A 104 -22.89 0.54 2.48
N VAL A 105 -21.58 0.51 2.26
CA VAL A 105 -20.61 -0.23 3.08
C VAL A 105 -20.13 0.59 4.30
N GLY A 106 -20.93 1.54 4.79
CA GLY A 106 -20.72 2.22 6.08
C GLY A 106 -19.44 3.08 6.16
N LYS A 107 -19.24 3.74 7.31
CA LYS A 107 -18.14 4.67 7.63
C LYS A 107 -16.72 4.05 7.65
N LYS A 108 -16.47 2.97 6.91
CA LYS A 108 -15.32 2.08 7.04
C LYS A 108 -14.05 2.57 6.35
N PHE A 109 -14.16 3.54 5.45
CA PHE A 109 -13.07 3.93 4.57
C PHE A 109 -12.93 5.45 4.50
N PRO A 110 -11.75 5.98 4.15
CA PRO A 110 -11.56 7.41 4.00
C PRO A 110 -12.58 7.99 3.02
N SER A 111 -13.06 9.20 3.28
CA SER A 111 -14.13 9.84 2.49
C SER A 111 -13.78 10.10 1.03
N TYR A 112 -12.50 10.00 0.66
CA TYR A 112 -11.97 10.15 -0.69
C TYR A 112 -11.73 8.82 -1.42
N GLN A 113 -11.85 7.67 -0.75
CA GLN A 113 -11.71 6.37 -1.40
C GLN A 113 -12.90 6.15 -2.34
N GLN A 114 -12.61 5.91 -3.61
CA GLN A 114 -13.62 5.69 -4.66
C GLN A 114 -13.61 4.27 -5.19
N TYR A 115 -12.55 3.51 -4.95
CA TYR A 115 -12.42 2.14 -5.40
C TYR A 115 -11.86 1.25 -4.30
N PHE A 116 -12.15 -0.04 -4.37
CA PHE A 116 -11.53 -1.03 -3.50
C PHE A 116 -11.24 -2.30 -4.27
N TRP A 117 -10.29 -3.08 -3.76
CA TRP A 117 -9.91 -4.36 -4.33
C TRP A 117 -10.63 -5.51 -3.61
N GLU A 118 -11.29 -6.36 -4.38
CA GLU A 118 -11.73 -7.67 -3.92
C GLU A 118 -10.77 -8.75 -4.38
N ILE A 119 -10.41 -9.62 -3.45
CA ILE A 119 -9.56 -10.78 -3.63
C ILE A 119 -10.46 -12.00 -3.52
N CYS A 120 -10.63 -12.78 -4.60
CA CYS A 120 -11.11 -14.15 -4.44
C CYS A 120 -9.93 -15.04 -4.11
N CYS A 121 -10.06 -15.67 -2.95
CA CYS A 121 -9.22 -16.72 -2.45
C CYS A 121 -10.11 -17.97 -2.35
N PRO A 122 -9.69 -19.15 -2.82
CA PRO A 122 -10.52 -20.35 -2.72
C PRO A 122 -10.85 -20.65 -1.26
N ARG A 123 -12.05 -21.15 -1.00
CA ARG A 123 -12.46 -21.50 0.36
C ARG A 123 -11.46 -22.49 0.96
N PRO A 124 -10.97 -22.24 2.19
CA PRO A 124 -10.06 -23.17 2.86
C PRO A 124 -10.69 -24.54 3.01
N GLY A 125 -9.88 -25.58 2.82
CA GLY A 125 -10.27 -26.95 3.14
C GLY A 125 -10.51 -27.16 4.64
N PRO A 126 -10.97 -28.35 5.06
CA PRO A 126 -11.17 -28.66 6.46
C PRO A 126 -9.87 -28.50 7.26
N THR A 127 -9.92 -27.71 8.33
CA THR A 127 -8.78 -27.44 9.20
C THR A 127 -8.75 -28.37 10.41
N ARG A 128 -7.57 -28.55 11.01
CA ARG A 128 -7.48 -29.09 12.38
C ARG A 128 -7.79 -27.97 13.37
N ARG A 129 -8.47 -28.29 14.47
CA ARG A 129 -8.73 -27.29 15.52
C ARG A 129 -7.42 -26.64 16.00
N PRO A 130 -7.31 -25.31 16.00
CA PRO A 130 -6.14 -24.62 16.53
C PRO A 130 -6.02 -24.89 18.03
N HIS A 131 -4.79 -24.90 18.50
CA HIS A 131 -4.54 -24.83 19.93
C HIS A 131 -4.93 -23.43 20.40
N LEU A 132 -6.00 -23.29 21.17
CA LEU A 132 -6.41 -22.02 21.76
C LEU A 132 -5.38 -21.62 22.85
N TYR A 133 -4.44 -20.74 22.50
CA TYR A 133 -3.33 -20.34 23.37
C TYR A 133 -3.24 -18.83 23.60
N ALA A 134 -3.94 -18.02 22.81
CA ALA A 134 -4.02 -16.56 22.96
C ALA A 134 -4.43 -16.18 24.39
N ASP A 135 -5.43 -16.87 24.96
CA ASP A 135 -5.89 -16.67 26.34
C ASP A 135 -4.78 -16.87 27.37
N LYS A 136 -3.97 -17.93 27.18
CA LYS A 136 -2.88 -18.25 28.09
C LYS A 136 -1.79 -17.18 28.01
N MET A 137 -1.46 -16.73 26.79
CA MET A 137 -0.49 -15.65 26.58
C MET A 137 -0.99 -14.32 27.15
N TYR A 138 -2.27 -13.99 26.96
CA TYR A 138 -2.87 -12.76 27.49
C TYR A 138 -2.89 -12.74 29.02
N ARG A 139 -3.17 -13.88 29.67
CA ARG A 139 -3.08 -13.99 31.14
C ARG A 139 -1.68 -13.72 31.68
N GLN A 140 -0.63 -13.98 30.90
CA GLN A 140 0.76 -13.73 31.28
C GLN A 140 1.20 -12.28 31.07
N LEU A 141 0.40 -11.46 30.37
CA LEU A 141 0.71 -10.04 30.19
C LEU A 141 0.61 -9.27 31.52
N SER A 142 1.51 -8.30 31.70
CA SER A 142 1.40 -7.30 32.77
C SER A 142 0.12 -6.47 32.61
N PRO A 143 -0.33 -5.75 33.66
CA PRO A 143 -1.47 -4.84 33.55
C PRO A 143 -1.35 -3.86 32.38
N GLU A 144 -0.17 -3.27 32.18
CA GLU A 144 0.13 -2.34 31.08
C GLU A 144 0.07 -3.05 29.72
N GLY A 145 0.59 -4.28 29.65
CA GLY A 145 0.50 -5.11 28.44
C GLY A 145 -0.92 -5.46 28.06
N ARG A 146 -1.80 -5.74 29.04
CA ARG A 146 -3.23 -5.98 28.80
C ARG A 146 -3.96 -4.73 28.34
N GLN A 147 -3.63 -3.57 28.92
CA GLN A 147 -4.18 -2.30 28.47
C GLN A 147 -3.78 -2.03 27.02
N LEU A 148 -2.49 -2.14 26.68
CA LEU A 148 -2.01 -1.97 25.30
C LEU A 148 -2.68 -2.95 24.33
N TYR A 149 -2.83 -4.22 24.73
CA TYR A 149 -3.53 -5.23 23.95
C TYR A 149 -4.94 -4.76 23.57
N GLN A 150 -5.72 -4.33 24.57
CA GLN A 150 -7.10 -3.86 24.36
C GLN A 150 -7.15 -2.59 23.50
N GLU A 151 -6.23 -1.65 23.73
CA GLU A 151 -6.11 -0.44 22.91
C GLU A 151 -5.87 -0.78 21.44
N LEU A 152 -4.98 -1.75 21.15
CA LEU A 152 -4.71 -2.18 19.79
C LEU A 152 -5.91 -2.89 19.14
N VAL A 153 -6.59 -3.79 19.86
CA VAL A 153 -7.83 -4.44 19.36
C VAL A 153 -8.89 -3.38 19.05
N ASN A 154 -9.12 -2.45 19.97
CA ASN A 154 -10.09 -1.37 19.80
C ASN A 154 -9.73 -0.47 18.60
N LYS A 155 -8.44 -0.24 18.32
CA LYS A 155 -8.02 0.48 17.10
C LYS A 155 -8.43 -0.26 15.82
N TYR A 156 -8.27 -1.58 15.74
CA TYR A 156 -8.71 -2.35 14.57
C TYR A 156 -10.24 -2.34 14.41
N VAL A 157 -10.98 -2.43 15.51
CA VAL A 157 -12.45 -2.35 15.50
C VAL A 157 -12.94 -0.96 15.11
N ALA A 158 -12.36 0.10 15.68
CA ALA A 158 -12.71 1.48 15.37
C ALA A 158 -12.45 1.84 13.91
N ARG A 159 -11.40 1.27 13.31
CA ARG A 159 -11.10 1.39 11.87
C ARG A 159 -11.99 0.51 10.98
N GLY A 160 -12.88 -0.31 11.56
CA GLY A 160 -13.75 -1.20 10.82
C GLY A 160 -13.04 -2.39 10.16
N HIS A 161 -11.75 -2.61 10.46
CA HIS A 161 -10.99 -3.75 9.96
C HIS A 161 -11.51 -5.05 10.56
N TRP A 162 -11.88 -5.02 11.85
CA TRP A 162 -12.41 -6.16 12.60
C TRP A 162 -13.84 -5.89 13.05
N GLN A 163 -14.70 -6.90 12.98
CA GLN A 163 -16.09 -6.84 13.40
C GLN A 163 -16.34 -7.87 14.50
N PRO A 164 -16.98 -7.52 15.62
CA PRO A 164 -17.27 -8.47 16.67
C PRO A 164 -18.26 -9.53 16.18
N ILE A 165 -18.00 -10.80 16.51
CA ILE A 165 -18.90 -11.93 16.23
C ILE A 165 -19.20 -12.66 17.52
N SER A 166 -20.40 -13.26 17.61
CA SER A 166 -20.84 -13.94 18.83
C SER A 166 -20.16 -15.29 19.02
N LYS A 167 -19.88 -16.00 17.93
CA LYS A 167 -19.20 -17.30 17.87
C LYS A 167 -18.48 -17.43 16.53
N PRO A 168 -17.36 -18.17 16.46
CA PRO A 168 -16.75 -18.50 15.19
C PRO A 168 -17.65 -19.44 14.40
N HIS A 169 -17.72 -19.22 13.09
CA HIS A 169 -18.35 -20.08 12.09
C HIS A 169 -17.40 -21.19 11.63
N THR A 170 -16.10 -21.02 11.87
CA THR A 170 -15.06 -21.97 11.45
C THR A 170 -14.22 -22.45 12.63
N ASP A 171 -13.73 -23.68 12.54
CA ASP A 171 -12.71 -24.20 13.47
C ASP A 171 -11.31 -23.63 13.14
N ALA A 172 -11.20 -22.53 12.37
CA ALA A 172 -9.95 -22.00 11.82
C ALA A 172 -9.60 -20.59 12.31
N ALA A 173 -10.26 -20.11 13.37
CA ALA A 173 -9.99 -18.78 13.91
C ALA A 173 -8.50 -18.60 14.27
N ALA A 174 -7.92 -17.47 13.86
CA ALA A 174 -6.53 -17.16 14.11
C ALA A 174 -6.34 -16.65 15.54
N GLU A 175 -5.35 -17.18 16.24
CA GLU A 175 -5.02 -16.77 17.61
C GLU A 175 -4.30 -15.42 17.60
N VAL A 176 -4.86 -14.43 18.29
CA VAL A 176 -4.31 -13.07 18.37
C VAL A 176 -3.55 -12.88 19.68
N PHE A 177 -2.27 -12.50 19.60
CA PHE A 177 -1.42 -12.27 20.76
C PHE A 177 -0.54 -11.03 20.61
N LEU A 178 -0.14 -10.43 21.74
CA LEU A 178 0.76 -9.28 21.77
C LEU A 178 2.22 -9.74 21.75
N THR A 179 3.04 -9.06 20.95
CA THR A 179 4.50 -9.23 20.92
C THR A 179 5.20 -7.88 21.07
N GLY A 180 6.43 -7.89 21.57
CA GLY A 180 7.24 -6.69 21.76
C GLY A 180 7.12 -6.08 23.16
N SER A 181 7.83 -4.97 23.40
CA SER A 181 7.76 -4.21 24.65
C SER A 181 6.46 -3.39 24.73
N PRO A 182 6.02 -2.95 25.93
CA PRO A 182 4.86 -2.07 26.06
C PRO A 182 4.93 -0.79 25.22
N SER A 183 6.13 -0.29 24.92
CA SER A 183 6.34 0.90 24.08
C SER A 183 6.31 0.64 22.57
N LYS A 184 6.51 -0.62 22.14
CA LYS A 184 6.62 -1.02 20.72
C LYS A 184 5.76 -2.25 20.40
N GLY A 185 4.74 -2.49 21.21
CA GLY A 185 3.95 -3.71 21.15
C GLY A 185 3.09 -3.75 19.89
N ARG A 186 2.94 -4.95 19.32
CA ARG A 186 2.07 -5.19 18.15
C ARG A 186 1.28 -6.48 18.32
N LEU A 187 0.05 -6.47 17.81
CA LEU A 187 -0.77 -7.68 17.71
C LEU A 187 -0.27 -8.52 16.54
N VAL A 188 -0.16 -9.82 16.78
CA VAL A 188 0.17 -10.84 15.79
C VAL A 188 -1.00 -11.81 15.74
N CYS A 189 -1.45 -12.12 14.53
CA CYS A 189 -2.48 -13.12 14.27
C CYS A 189 -1.79 -14.40 13.77
N ASP A 190 -1.97 -15.52 14.45
CA ASP A 190 -1.45 -16.80 13.99
C ASP A 190 -2.38 -17.46 12.98
N PHE A 191 -2.09 -17.22 11.70
CA PHE A 191 -2.80 -17.85 10.59
C PHE A 191 -2.23 -19.20 10.17
N ARG A 192 -1.30 -19.83 10.91
CA ARG A 192 -0.69 -21.12 10.48
C ARG A 192 -1.74 -22.20 10.18
N CYS A 193 -2.80 -22.27 10.98
CA CYS A 193 -3.88 -23.23 10.76
C CYS A 193 -4.60 -22.96 9.43
N LEU A 194 -5.07 -21.72 9.24
CA LEU A 194 -5.70 -21.28 7.99
C LEU A 194 -4.78 -21.50 6.78
N ASN A 195 -3.55 -20.99 6.85
CA ASN A 195 -2.55 -21.05 5.79
C ASN A 195 -2.20 -22.49 5.37
N SER A 196 -2.32 -23.48 6.25
CA SER A 196 -2.10 -24.88 5.91
C SER A 196 -3.15 -25.47 4.95
N THR A 197 -4.29 -24.80 4.81
CA THR A 197 -5.42 -25.24 3.98
C THR A 197 -5.67 -24.37 2.75
N LEU A 198 -4.96 -23.24 2.67
CA LEU A 198 -5.01 -22.37 1.50
C LEU A 198 -4.13 -22.93 0.38
N PRO A 199 -4.50 -22.70 -0.89
CA PRO A 199 -3.61 -22.98 -2.02
C PRO A 199 -2.26 -22.29 -1.84
N ARG A 200 -1.20 -22.88 -2.39
CA ARG A 200 0.12 -22.22 -2.36
C ARG A 200 0.03 -20.88 -3.09
N SER A 201 0.60 -19.86 -2.46
CA SER A 201 0.72 -18.51 -3.01
C SER A 201 2.21 -18.19 -3.18
N SER A 202 2.54 -17.47 -4.24
CA SER A 202 3.90 -16.99 -4.50
C SER A 202 3.84 -15.66 -5.22
N THR A 203 4.64 -14.70 -4.79
CA THR A 203 4.83 -13.44 -5.50
C THR A 203 5.68 -13.66 -6.76
N SER A 204 5.30 -13.09 -7.89
CA SER A 204 6.12 -13.04 -9.11
C SER A 204 7.11 -11.87 -9.10
N GLY A 205 7.02 -10.99 -8.10
CA GLY A 205 7.80 -9.77 -8.03
C GLY A 205 9.32 -10.01 -8.00
N ILE A 206 10.05 -9.00 -8.48
CA ILE A 206 11.52 -9.01 -8.52
C ILE A 206 12.09 -9.26 -7.12
N LEU A 207 12.97 -10.26 -6.99
CA LEU A 207 13.67 -10.54 -5.73
C LEU A 207 14.48 -9.32 -5.28
N ILE A 208 14.54 -9.05 -3.97
CA ILE A 208 15.23 -7.87 -3.43
C ILE A 208 16.69 -7.74 -3.93
N PRO A 209 17.51 -8.82 -3.93
CA PRO A 209 18.87 -8.73 -4.44
C PRO A 209 18.92 -8.38 -5.93
N VAL A 210 17.99 -8.93 -6.72
CA VAL A 210 17.89 -8.63 -8.17
C VAL A 210 17.52 -7.18 -8.39
N LEU A 211 16.54 -6.65 -7.65
CA LEU A 211 16.16 -5.24 -7.69
C LEU A 211 17.37 -4.34 -7.40
N MET A 212 18.13 -4.63 -6.35
CA MET A 212 19.34 -3.87 -6.00
C MET A 212 20.40 -3.93 -7.10
N CYS A 213 20.59 -5.09 -7.73
CA CYS A 213 21.50 -5.21 -8.88
C CYS A 213 21.03 -4.37 -10.06
N CYS A 214 19.74 -4.43 -10.39
CA CYS A 214 19.16 -3.63 -11.46
C CYS A 214 19.33 -2.13 -11.19
N LEU A 215 19.08 -1.66 -9.96
CA LEU A 215 19.29 -0.25 -9.60
C LEU A 215 20.75 0.18 -9.73
N ARG A 216 21.71 -0.68 -9.33
CA ARG A 216 23.15 -0.41 -9.54
C ARG A 216 23.53 -0.34 -11.00
N LEU A 217 22.96 -1.21 -11.84
CA LEU A 217 23.24 -1.27 -13.27
C LEU A 217 22.63 -0.09 -14.02
N LEU A 218 21.38 0.27 -13.70
CA LEU A 218 20.66 1.35 -14.35
C LEU A 218 21.16 2.74 -13.94
N ARG A 219 21.80 2.86 -12.77
CA ARG A 219 22.34 4.13 -12.23
C ARG A 219 21.31 5.26 -12.30
N PRO A 220 20.15 5.11 -11.65
CA PRO A 220 19.15 6.15 -11.64
C PRO A 220 19.71 7.41 -10.97
N ALA A 221 19.24 8.58 -11.38
CA ALA A 221 19.58 9.86 -10.78
C ALA A 221 18.58 10.27 -9.68
N VAL A 222 17.38 9.68 -9.69
CA VAL A 222 16.35 9.90 -8.67
C VAL A 222 15.83 8.54 -8.21
N LEU A 223 15.69 8.37 -6.90
CA LEU A 223 15.05 7.24 -6.26
C LEU A 223 13.93 7.76 -5.35
N VAL A 224 12.72 7.26 -5.53
CA VAL A 224 11.58 7.56 -4.66
C VAL A 224 11.21 6.29 -3.92
N VAL A 225 11.11 6.38 -2.60
CA VAL A 225 10.74 5.27 -1.73
C VAL A 225 9.53 5.69 -0.89
N ALA A 226 8.53 4.82 -0.81
CA ALA A 226 7.35 5.03 0.02
C ALA A 226 6.86 3.71 0.64
N ASP A 227 6.10 3.81 1.73
CA ASP A 227 5.54 2.66 2.45
C ASP A 227 4.02 2.87 2.58
N CYS A 228 3.22 1.93 2.08
CA CYS A 228 1.77 1.96 2.20
C CYS A 228 1.33 1.42 3.55
N HIS A 229 0.87 2.30 4.43
CA HIS A 229 0.45 1.92 5.77
C HIS A 229 -0.76 0.99 5.75
N SER A 230 -0.67 -0.14 6.44
CA SER A 230 -1.78 -1.11 6.56
C SER A 230 -2.31 -1.61 5.21
N ALA A 231 -1.47 -1.70 4.17
CA ALA A 231 -1.85 -2.02 2.80
C ALA A 231 -2.77 -3.25 2.67
N PHE A 232 -2.46 -4.34 3.38
CA PHE A 232 -3.29 -5.56 3.39
C PHE A 232 -4.76 -5.29 3.76
N TYR A 233 -5.00 -4.40 4.73
CA TYR A 233 -6.36 -4.10 5.19
C TYR A 233 -7.18 -3.27 4.20
N MET A 234 -6.56 -2.73 3.14
CA MET A 234 -7.26 -2.05 2.06
C MET A 234 -7.79 -3.04 1.02
N LEU A 235 -7.31 -4.28 1.04
CA LEU A 235 -7.82 -5.38 0.24
C LEU A 235 -8.94 -6.10 0.99
N ARG A 236 -10.00 -6.46 0.26
CA ARG A 236 -11.15 -7.19 0.81
C ARG A 236 -11.22 -8.59 0.25
N HIS A 237 -11.71 -9.53 1.04
CA HIS A 237 -12.15 -10.82 0.54
C HIS A 237 -13.47 -10.65 -0.22
N CYS A 238 -13.57 -11.27 -1.39
CA CYS A 238 -14.81 -11.25 -2.17
C CYS A 238 -15.93 -12.00 -1.44
N ASN A 239 -17.19 -11.70 -1.77
CA ASN A 239 -18.35 -12.38 -1.18
C ASN A 239 -18.92 -13.52 -2.08
N HIS A 240 -18.10 -14.10 -2.96
CA HIS A 240 -18.54 -15.15 -3.87
C HIS A 240 -18.64 -16.51 -3.18
N GLU A 241 -19.63 -17.31 -3.58
CA GLU A 241 -19.77 -18.69 -3.12
C GLU A 241 -18.53 -19.50 -3.52
N GLY A 242 -17.95 -20.23 -2.57
CA GLY A 242 -16.74 -21.02 -2.80
C GLY A 242 -15.42 -20.27 -2.62
N CYS A 243 -15.45 -18.96 -2.33
CA CYS A 243 -14.27 -18.22 -1.89
C CYS A 243 -14.23 -18.09 -0.34
N LEU A 244 -13.07 -17.71 0.19
CA LEU A 244 -12.89 -17.22 1.55
C LEU A 244 -13.47 -15.81 1.62
N ASN A 245 -14.51 -15.59 2.43
CA ASN A 245 -15.22 -14.30 2.51
C ASN A 245 -14.76 -13.43 3.69
N GLU A 246 -14.22 -14.04 4.74
CA GLU A 246 -13.66 -13.37 5.91
C GLU A 246 -12.73 -14.32 6.67
N VAL A 247 -11.82 -13.75 7.44
CA VAL A 247 -11.00 -14.48 8.41
C VAL A 247 -11.51 -14.26 9.83
N GLU A 248 -11.59 -15.32 10.61
CA GLU A 248 -12.00 -15.26 12.00
C GLU A 248 -10.79 -15.14 12.93
N LEU A 249 -10.96 -14.40 14.01
CA LEU A 249 -9.91 -14.03 14.94
C LEU A 249 -10.38 -14.35 16.36
N HIS A 250 -9.53 -15.02 17.14
CA HIS A 250 -9.74 -15.28 18.56
C HIS A 250 -8.75 -14.44 19.37
N THR A 251 -9.27 -13.47 20.11
CA THR A 251 -8.44 -12.58 20.95
C THR A 251 -8.22 -13.18 22.32
N GLY A 252 -7.04 -12.92 22.91
CA GLY A 252 -6.68 -13.51 24.21
C GLY A 252 -7.51 -13.05 25.42
N ASP A 253 -8.45 -12.11 25.25
CA ASP A 253 -9.48 -11.80 26.24
C ASP A 253 -10.74 -12.69 26.08
N GLY A 254 -10.69 -13.70 25.21
CA GLY A 254 -11.74 -14.70 24.97
C GLY A 254 -12.84 -14.25 24.01
N ARG A 255 -12.63 -13.16 23.26
CA ARG A 255 -13.60 -12.64 22.28
C ARG A 255 -13.28 -13.09 20.87
N TYR A 256 -14.31 -13.03 20.01
CA TYR A 256 -14.20 -13.38 18.61
C TYR A 256 -14.49 -12.18 17.72
N TYR A 257 -13.73 -12.09 16.63
CA TYR A 257 -13.91 -11.10 15.59
C TYR A 257 -13.84 -11.75 14.22
N SER A 258 -14.43 -11.12 13.21
CA SER A 258 -14.16 -11.42 11.81
C SER A 258 -13.53 -10.22 11.11
N SER A 259 -12.73 -10.47 10.09
CA SER A 259 -12.23 -9.46 9.18
C SER A 259 -12.55 -9.84 7.75
N LYS A 260 -13.26 -8.95 7.06
CA LYS A 260 -13.48 -9.04 5.60
C LYS A 260 -12.28 -8.52 4.80
N CYS A 261 -11.25 -8.05 5.49
CA CYS A 261 -10.05 -7.52 4.86
C CYS A 261 -8.96 -8.59 4.87
N VAL A 262 -8.02 -8.50 3.93
CA VAL A 262 -6.83 -9.35 3.97
C VAL A 262 -6.00 -8.94 5.19
N CYS A 263 -5.77 -9.89 6.11
CA CYS A 263 -5.00 -9.65 7.31
C CYS A 263 -3.51 -9.95 7.09
N PHE A 264 -2.64 -9.20 7.77
CA PHE A 264 -1.21 -9.47 7.78
C PHE A 264 -0.93 -10.88 8.32
N GLY A 265 -0.16 -11.68 7.58
CA GLY A 265 0.19 -13.06 7.93
C GLY A 265 -0.69 -14.13 7.25
N VAL A 266 -1.75 -13.74 6.54
CA VAL A 266 -2.48 -14.66 5.65
C VAL A 266 -1.62 -14.99 4.42
N LEU A 267 -1.57 -16.26 4.03
CA LEU A 267 -0.63 -16.79 3.02
C LEU A 267 -0.67 -16.03 1.69
N HIS A 268 -1.86 -15.72 1.18
CA HIS A 268 -2.04 -15.03 -0.10
C HIS A 268 -1.86 -13.52 -0.04
N GLY A 269 -1.62 -12.94 1.14
CA GLY A 269 -1.55 -11.49 1.31
C GLY A 269 -0.56 -10.81 0.35
N PRO A 270 0.71 -11.25 0.29
CA PRO A 270 1.71 -10.64 -0.59
C PRO A 270 1.33 -10.73 -2.08
N GLU A 271 0.91 -11.91 -2.55
CA GLU A 271 0.45 -12.09 -3.94
C GLU A 271 -0.78 -11.23 -4.24
N SER A 272 -1.67 -11.06 -3.26
CA SER A 272 -2.87 -10.23 -3.42
C SER A 272 -2.52 -8.75 -3.59
N LEU A 273 -1.51 -8.24 -2.89
CA LEU A 273 -1.02 -6.86 -3.07
C LEU A 273 -0.33 -6.68 -4.42
N GLU A 274 0.45 -7.68 -4.83
CA GLU A 274 1.13 -7.67 -6.13
C GLU A 274 0.13 -7.70 -7.30
N CYS A 275 -0.84 -8.63 -7.28
CA CYS A 275 -1.79 -8.78 -8.38
C CYS A 275 -2.88 -7.71 -8.41
N SER A 276 -3.05 -6.95 -7.32
CA SER A 276 -3.90 -5.77 -7.26
C SER A 276 -3.09 -4.50 -7.57
N LEU A 277 -2.54 -3.87 -6.54
CA LEU A 277 -1.90 -2.57 -6.64
C LEU A 277 -0.56 -2.62 -7.40
N GLY A 278 0.23 -3.68 -7.21
CA GLY A 278 1.51 -3.82 -7.92
C GLY A 278 1.34 -3.79 -9.44
N ARG A 279 0.41 -4.60 -9.95
CA ARG A 279 0.07 -4.65 -11.38
C ARG A 279 -0.44 -3.31 -11.92
N GLN A 280 -1.11 -2.51 -11.11
CA GLN A 280 -1.56 -1.19 -11.57
C GLN A 280 -0.45 -0.17 -11.64
N ILE A 281 0.47 -0.19 -10.68
CA ILE A 281 1.67 0.65 -10.75
C ILE A 281 2.48 0.27 -11.99
N GLU A 282 2.61 -1.03 -12.28
CA GLU A 282 3.25 -1.51 -13.52
C GLU A 282 2.53 -0.97 -14.77
N LYS A 283 1.20 -1.06 -14.86
CA LYS A 283 0.44 -0.51 -15.99
C LYS A 283 0.60 1.00 -16.18
N VAL A 284 0.59 1.77 -15.10
CA VAL A 284 0.84 3.23 -15.14
C VAL A 284 2.24 3.54 -15.70
N LEU A 285 3.21 2.64 -15.49
CA LEU A 285 4.58 2.76 -16.00
C LEU A 285 4.77 2.20 -17.42
N GLU A 286 4.03 1.15 -17.82
CA GLU A 286 4.11 0.48 -19.13
C GLU A 286 3.34 1.21 -20.24
N GLU A 287 2.16 1.73 -19.93
CA GLU A 287 1.31 2.47 -20.87
C GLU A 287 1.17 3.92 -20.44
N PRO A 288 2.25 4.68 -20.20
CA PRO A 288 2.11 6.02 -19.71
C PRO A 288 1.33 6.87 -20.74
N PRO A 289 0.56 7.90 -20.31
CA PRO A 289 0.07 8.89 -21.25
C PRO A 289 1.23 9.40 -22.10
N GLU A 290 0.97 9.87 -23.33
CA GLU A 290 1.97 10.35 -24.32
C GLU A 290 3.00 11.37 -23.78
N THR A 291 2.86 11.81 -22.54
CA THR A 291 3.69 12.71 -21.76
C THR A 291 4.65 12.06 -20.74
N VAL A 292 4.66 10.73 -20.53
CA VAL A 292 5.38 10.11 -19.39
C VAL A 292 6.06 8.76 -19.70
N GLU A 293 6.89 8.62 -20.74
CA GLU A 293 7.79 7.45 -20.79
C GLU A 293 8.68 7.44 -19.53
N ALA A 294 8.46 6.47 -18.63
CA ALA A 294 9.19 6.36 -17.37
C ALA A 294 10.08 5.11 -17.41
N GLY A 295 11.39 5.31 -17.51
CA GLY A 295 12.37 4.27 -17.24
C GLY A 295 12.50 4.02 -15.73
N GLY A 296 11.49 3.39 -15.13
CA GLY A 296 11.46 3.11 -13.70
C GLY A 296 11.30 1.64 -13.35
N ILE A 297 12.09 1.17 -12.37
CA ILE A 297 11.83 -0.12 -11.74
C ILE A 297 10.83 0.12 -10.62
N ALA A 298 9.62 -0.43 -10.75
CA ALA A 298 8.70 -0.56 -9.64
C ALA A 298 8.89 -1.92 -8.96
N LYS A 299 9.03 -1.89 -7.65
CA LYS A 299 8.69 -3.04 -6.82
C LYS A 299 7.58 -2.60 -5.90
N PHE A 300 6.52 -3.40 -5.84
CA PHE A 300 5.41 -3.16 -4.95
C PHE A 300 4.95 -4.44 -4.25
N VAL A 301 4.91 -4.38 -2.92
CA VAL A 301 4.06 -5.25 -2.09
C VAL A 301 3.36 -4.33 -1.09
N ASP A 302 4.11 -3.82 -0.12
CA ASP A 302 3.73 -2.71 0.77
C ASP A 302 4.74 -1.54 0.69
N ASP A 303 5.96 -1.80 0.22
CA ASP A 303 6.94 -0.79 -0.16
C ASP A 303 6.82 -0.44 -1.65
N LEU A 304 6.81 0.85 -1.98
CA LEU A 304 6.93 1.41 -3.33
C LEU A 304 8.37 1.90 -3.53
N THR A 305 8.99 1.45 -4.62
CA THR A 305 10.26 2.02 -5.10
C THR A 305 10.06 2.47 -6.53
N LEU A 306 10.48 3.70 -6.86
CA LEU A 306 10.54 4.22 -8.22
C LEU A 306 11.95 4.75 -8.47
N ALA A 307 12.46 4.54 -9.67
CA ALA A 307 13.79 4.99 -10.07
C ALA A 307 13.67 5.78 -11.37
N PHE A 308 14.43 6.85 -11.53
CA PHE A 308 14.41 7.68 -12.75
C PHE A 308 15.84 7.97 -13.20
N SER A 309 16.07 7.92 -14.51
CA SER A 309 17.33 8.33 -15.11
C SER A 309 17.55 9.84 -15.00
N VAL A 310 18.74 10.33 -15.35
CA VAL A 310 19.01 11.77 -15.48
C VAL A 310 18.05 12.43 -16.48
N ALA A 311 17.79 11.76 -17.61
CA ALA A 311 16.92 12.28 -18.67
C ALA A 311 15.45 12.37 -18.23
N ASP A 312 15.03 11.51 -17.30
CA ASP A 312 13.65 11.40 -16.83
C ASP A 312 13.40 12.14 -15.51
N ALA A 313 14.44 12.72 -14.88
CA ALA A 313 14.35 13.34 -13.56
C ALA A 313 13.28 14.44 -13.49
N ALA A 314 13.12 15.24 -14.56
CA ALA A 314 12.09 16.29 -14.64
C ALA A 314 10.64 15.74 -14.68
N ARG A 315 10.45 14.46 -15.04
CA ARG A 315 9.14 13.80 -15.08
C ARG A 315 8.75 13.19 -13.74
N CYS A 316 9.72 12.91 -12.88
CA CYS A 316 9.53 12.27 -11.58
C CYS A 316 8.37 12.88 -10.77
N PRO A 317 8.24 14.21 -10.63
CA PRO A 317 7.13 14.79 -9.86
C PRO A 317 5.74 14.42 -10.38
N ALA A 318 5.52 14.51 -11.70
CA ALA A 318 4.23 14.17 -12.29
C ALA A 318 3.88 12.68 -12.12
N VAL A 319 4.86 11.78 -12.27
CA VAL A 319 4.69 10.33 -12.11
C VAL A 319 4.32 10.00 -10.67
N VAL A 320 5.09 10.53 -9.72
CA VAL A 320 4.88 10.32 -8.28
C VAL A 320 3.50 10.81 -7.86
N ALA A 321 3.09 12.00 -8.31
CA ALA A 321 1.78 12.52 -8.00
C ALA A 321 0.64 11.67 -8.57
N THR A 322 0.79 11.19 -9.81
CA THR A 322 -0.19 10.28 -10.44
C THR A 322 -0.34 8.99 -9.63
N ILE A 323 0.78 8.39 -9.21
CA ILE A 323 0.77 7.17 -8.40
C ILE A 323 0.17 7.42 -7.01
N ILE A 324 0.57 8.49 -6.32
CA ILE A 324 0.01 8.85 -4.99
C ILE A 324 -1.49 9.11 -5.07
N TYR A 325 -1.94 9.81 -6.11
CA TYR A 325 -3.36 10.07 -6.33
C TYR A 325 -4.14 8.76 -6.55
N PHE A 326 -3.64 7.88 -7.42
CA PHE A 326 -4.24 6.56 -7.66
C PHE A 326 -4.29 5.70 -6.38
N LEU A 327 -3.21 5.68 -5.61
CA LEU A 327 -3.14 5.02 -4.30
C LEU A 327 -4.24 5.55 -3.37
N GLY A 328 -4.41 6.87 -3.30
CA GLY A 328 -5.45 7.53 -2.52
C GLY A 328 -6.87 7.15 -2.94
N LEU A 329 -7.15 7.10 -4.25
CA LEU A 329 -8.45 6.66 -4.78
C LEU A 329 -8.80 5.22 -4.38
N CYS A 330 -7.78 4.37 -4.22
CA CYS A 330 -7.93 2.98 -3.81
C CYS A 330 -7.82 2.76 -2.29
N GLY A 331 -7.66 3.83 -1.50
CA GLY A 331 -7.54 3.78 -0.03
C GLY A 331 -6.13 3.47 0.50
N PHE A 332 -5.13 3.30 -0.36
CA PHE A 332 -3.75 3.08 0.06
C PHE A 332 -3.08 4.40 0.42
N LEU A 333 -2.59 4.51 1.65
CA LEU A 333 -1.98 5.74 2.16
C LEU A 333 -0.50 5.53 2.40
N CYS A 334 0.32 6.33 1.70
CA CYS A 334 1.75 6.37 1.94
C CYS A 334 2.04 7.03 3.29
N SER A 335 2.91 6.41 4.08
CA SER A 335 3.42 7.00 5.31
C SER A 335 4.38 8.13 4.96
N LEU A 336 3.99 9.39 5.21
CA LEU A 336 4.85 10.56 5.03
C LEU A 336 6.20 10.42 5.72
N LYS A 337 6.24 9.78 6.90
CA LYS A 337 7.48 9.55 7.67
C LYS A 337 8.47 8.63 6.97
N LYS A 338 8.00 7.82 6.03
CA LYS A 338 8.79 6.86 5.26
C LYS A 338 8.83 7.21 3.78
N PHE A 339 8.20 8.31 3.39
CA PHE A 339 8.29 8.84 2.04
C PHE A 339 9.61 9.60 1.92
N ALA A 340 10.46 9.17 1.00
CA ALA A 340 11.78 9.74 0.79
C ALA A 340 12.09 9.85 -0.69
N VAL A 341 12.68 10.97 -1.08
CA VAL A 341 13.29 11.17 -2.39
C VAL A 341 14.79 11.24 -2.18
N ILE A 342 15.54 10.34 -2.79
CA ILE A 342 16.99 10.32 -2.77
C ILE A 342 17.42 10.72 -4.17
N VAL A 343 18.23 11.77 -4.30
CA VAL A 343 18.52 12.38 -5.61
C VAL A 343 20.00 12.70 -5.75
N GLN A 344 20.51 12.52 -6.96
CA GLN A 344 21.82 13.03 -7.36
C GLN A 344 21.80 14.57 -7.38
N ALA A 345 22.81 15.20 -6.80
CA ALA A 345 22.86 16.66 -6.64
C ALA A 345 22.64 17.42 -7.95
N ALA A 346 23.14 16.90 -9.07
CA ALA A 346 23.04 17.53 -10.40
C ALA A 346 21.60 17.68 -10.94
N VAL A 347 20.64 16.89 -10.44
CA VAL A 347 19.24 16.92 -10.91
C VAL A 347 18.25 17.32 -9.81
N ALA A 348 18.74 17.71 -8.63
CA ALA A 348 17.89 18.07 -7.49
C ALA A 348 16.92 19.23 -7.81
N ASP A 349 17.38 20.23 -8.57
CA ASP A 349 16.58 21.40 -8.95
C ASP A 349 15.39 21.05 -9.88
N LEU A 350 15.40 19.87 -10.52
CA LEU A 350 14.34 19.42 -11.41
C LEU A 350 13.13 18.83 -10.65
N LEU A 351 13.25 18.62 -9.34
CA LEU A 351 12.22 17.96 -8.54
C LEU A 351 11.06 18.89 -8.14
N GLY A 352 11.23 20.20 -8.29
CA GLY A 352 10.18 21.18 -7.95
C GLY A 352 9.68 20.99 -6.53
N ALA A 353 8.37 20.77 -6.37
CA ALA A 353 7.74 20.56 -5.06
C ALA A 353 8.16 19.26 -4.34
N LEU A 354 8.76 18.29 -5.03
CA LEU A 354 9.34 17.11 -4.37
C LEU A 354 10.64 17.42 -3.62
N SER A 355 11.24 18.60 -3.81
CA SER A 355 12.49 19.01 -3.16
C SER A 355 12.44 18.95 -1.63
N GLU A 356 11.26 19.10 -1.03
CA GLU A 356 11.08 19.06 0.43
C GLU A 356 11.18 17.64 1.03
N PHE A 357 10.99 16.63 0.18
CA PHE A 357 11.13 15.22 0.55
C PHE A 357 12.52 14.68 0.18
N VAL A 358 13.40 15.55 -0.34
CA VAL A 358 14.77 15.18 -0.66
C VAL A 358 15.54 14.96 0.62
N LEU A 359 16.07 13.74 0.76
CA LEU A 359 16.99 13.39 1.83
C LEU A 359 18.38 13.13 1.23
N PRO A 360 19.45 13.55 1.92
CA PRO A 360 20.82 13.19 1.53
C PRO A 360 21.05 11.67 1.63
N GLU A 361 20.24 11.00 2.44
CA GLU A 361 20.27 9.56 2.70
C GLU A 361 18.85 9.06 2.96
N GLY A 362 18.51 7.90 2.41
CA GLY A 362 17.26 7.20 2.72
C GLY A 362 17.48 5.74 3.11
N SER A 363 16.38 5.05 3.40
CA SER A 363 16.37 3.61 3.67
C SER A 363 15.44 2.92 2.70
N MET A 364 15.94 1.88 2.03
CA MET A 364 15.18 1.06 1.11
C MET A 364 15.35 -0.40 1.51
N LEU A 365 14.25 -1.07 1.85
CA LEU A 365 14.24 -2.50 2.21
C LEU A 365 15.25 -2.87 3.31
N GLY A 366 15.45 -1.96 4.28
CA GLY A 366 16.39 -2.13 5.39
C GLY A 366 17.85 -1.85 5.06
N VAL A 367 18.15 -1.30 3.88
CA VAL A 367 19.49 -0.88 3.46
C VAL A 367 19.54 0.63 3.35
N ARG A 368 20.62 1.22 3.85
CA ARG A 368 20.88 2.65 3.70
C ARG A 368 21.27 2.96 2.25
N VAL A 369 20.65 3.97 1.68
CA VAL A 369 20.85 4.38 0.29
C VAL A 369 21.28 5.83 0.22
N THR A 370 22.35 6.11 -0.52
CA THR A 370 22.89 7.45 -0.75
C THR A 370 23.33 7.60 -2.20
N PHE A 371 23.48 8.83 -2.67
CA PHE A 371 24.29 9.14 -3.85
C PHE A 371 25.69 9.56 -3.42
N ASP A 372 26.70 9.03 -4.08
CA ASP A 372 28.09 9.49 -4.01
C ASP A 372 28.49 9.92 -5.43
N ASP A 373 28.59 11.23 -5.64
CA ASP A 373 28.60 11.86 -6.97
C ASP A 373 27.45 11.32 -7.86
N ASP A 374 27.79 10.58 -8.92
CA ASP A 374 26.87 10.03 -9.92
C ASP A 374 26.49 8.56 -9.63
N TYR A 375 26.92 8.01 -8.48
CA TYR A 375 26.76 6.60 -8.17
C TYR A 375 25.76 6.38 -7.03
N LEU A 376 24.78 5.51 -7.30
CA LEU A 376 23.88 5.02 -6.26
C LEU A 376 24.62 4.02 -5.37
N CYS A 377 24.80 4.38 -4.10
CA CYS A 377 25.47 3.57 -3.10
C CYS A 377 24.46 2.89 -2.17
N PHE A 378 24.63 1.58 -2.01
CA PHE A 378 23.91 0.77 -1.02
C PHE A 378 24.86 0.43 0.11
N ARG A 379 24.60 0.96 1.30
CA ARG A 379 25.36 0.65 2.51
C ARG A 379 24.58 -0.33 3.36
N CYS A 380 24.98 -1.60 3.30
CA CYS A 380 24.63 -2.56 4.32
C CYS A 380 25.68 -2.41 5.41
N ASP A 381 25.32 -1.86 6.57
CA ASP A 381 26.23 -1.71 7.72
C ASP A 381 26.47 -3.10 8.36
N GLN A 382 26.97 -4.05 7.56
CA GLN A 382 27.13 -5.45 7.90
C GLN A 382 28.02 -5.60 9.15
N ALA A 383 29.09 -4.82 9.26
CA ALA A 383 29.96 -4.82 10.43
C ALA A 383 29.21 -4.42 11.70
N ASP A 384 28.35 -3.40 11.66
CA ASP A 384 27.61 -2.95 12.85
C ASP A 384 26.46 -3.90 13.19
N ARG A 385 25.79 -4.47 12.18
CA ARG A 385 24.80 -5.54 12.37
C ARG A 385 25.41 -6.80 12.97
N LEU A 386 26.59 -7.20 12.49
CA LEU A 386 27.33 -8.36 13.01
C LEU A 386 27.88 -8.08 14.41
N LYS A 387 28.27 -6.84 14.74
CA LYS A 387 28.60 -6.45 16.12
C LYS A 387 27.39 -6.60 17.05
N GLU A 388 26.19 -6.23 16.61
CA GLU A 388 24.97 -6.40 17.40
C GLU A 388 24.67 -7.89 17.63
N ALA A 389 24.80 -8.73 16.60
CA ALA A 389 24.69 -10.18 16.73
C ALA A 389 25.77 -10.75 17.67
N GLN A 390 27.01 -10.30 17.52
CA GLN A 390 28.15 -10.74 18.33
C GLN A 390 27.95 -10.35 19.80
N ALA A 391 27.50 -9.14 20.10
CA ALA A 391 27.19 -8.71 21.47
C ALA A 391 26.09 -9.55 22.12
N ILE A 392 25.10 -10.02 21.34
CA ILE A 392 24.06 -10.93 21.83
C ILE A 392 24.62 -12.34 22.07
N LEU A 393 25.49 -12.82 21.18
CA LEU A 393 26.11 -14.15 21.28
C LEU A 393 27.19 -14.23 22.37
N GLU A 394 27.80 -13.11 22.75
CA GLU A 394 28.76 -13.01 23.86
C GLU A 394 28.08 -12.99 25.24
N ASP A 395 26.75 -12.88 25.30
CA ASP A 395 25.99 -12.99 26.55
C ASP A 395 26.00 -14.45 27.07
N SER A 396 26.09 -14.62 28.39
CA SER A 396 26.20 -15.93 29.06
C SER A 396 24.88 -16.70 29.16
N SER A 397 23.75 -16.02 28.92
CA SER A 397 22.42 -16.64 28.89
C SER A 397 21.55 -15.98 27.84
N TRP A 398 20.88 -16.78 27.01
CA TRP A 398 20.06 -16.25 25.91
C TRP A 398 18.58 -16.51 26.14
N SER A 399 17.77 -15.46 25.97
CA SER A 399 16.35 -15.61 25.73
C SER A 399 16.09 -16.01 24.27
N LYS A 400 14.95 -16.67 24.03
CA LYS A 400 14.49 -17.00 22.66
C LYS A 400 14.38 -15.75 21.76
N SER A 401 14.06 -14.60 22.34
CA SER A 401 13.99 -13.32 21.62
C SER A 401 15.37 -12.82 21.19
N GLN A 402 16.37 -12.95 22.05
CA GLN A 402 17.76 -12.58 21.72
C GLN A 402 18.31 -13.46 20.61
N VAL A 403 18.07 -14.76 20.66
CA VAL A 403 18.48 -15.69 19.58
C VAL A 403 17.83 -15.29 18.25
N TYR A 404 16.53 -14.99 18.21
CA TYR A 404 15.89 -14.53 16.96
C TYR A 404 16.41 -13.18 16.47
N ALA A 405 16.73 -12.25 17.37
CA ALA A 405 17.32 -10.96 17.00
C ALA A 405 18.71 -11.16 16.37
N ALA A 406 19.57 -11.99 16.98
CA ALA A 406 20.87 -12.34 16.42
C ALA A 406 20.73 -13.07 15.08
N CYS A 407 19.82 -14.05 14.96
CA CYS A 407 19.53 -14.72 13.69
C CYS A 407 19.02 -13.75 12.62
N GLY A 408 18.23 -12.73 12.98
CA GLY A 408 17.80 -11.68 12.04
C GLY A 408 18.96 -10.78 11.60
N ALA A 409 19.82 -10.39 12.54
CA ALA A 409 21.00 -9.59 12.27
C ALA A 409 21.99 -10.31 11.35
N VAL A 410 22.19 -11.62 11.55
CA VAL A 410 23.08 -12.48 10.74
C VAL A 410 22.42 -12.96 9.43
N GLY A 411 21.11 -13.22 9.45
CA GLY A 411 20.45 -14.07 8.46
C GLY A 411 20.06 -13.38 7.15
N TYR A 412 20.15 -12.06 7.04
CA TYR A 412 19.76 -11.35 5.82
C TYR A 412 20.73 -10.24 5.45
N ASP A 413 21.76 -10.56 4.68
CA ASP A 413 22.51 -9.55 3.95
C ASP A 413 21.97 -9.49 2.50
N PRO A 414 21.16 -8.48 2.15
CA PRO A 414 20.63 -8.34 0.79
C PRO A 414 21.71 -8.15 -0.27
N LEU A 415 22.96 -7.86 0.15
CA LEU A 415 24.11 -7.66 -0.72
C LEU A 415 25.08 -8.86 -0.74
N ALA A 416 24.93 -9.87 0.13
CA ALA A 416 25.85 -11.02 0.23
C ALA A 416 25.78 -12.02 -0.94
N LEU A 417 24.98 -11.74 -1.97
CA LEU A 417 25.04 -12.46 -3.24
C LEU A 417 26.19 -11.99 -4.15
N HIS A 418 27.08 -11.10 -3.67
CA HIS A 418 28.27 -10.64 -4.38
C HIS A 418 29.53 -10.65 -3.53
#